data_AF-K7MNP5-F1
#
_entry.id   AF-K7MNP5-F1
#
_cell.length_a   1.000
_cell.length_b   1.000
_cell.length_c   1.000
_cell.angle_alpha   90.00
_cell.angle_beta   90.00
_cell.angle_gamma   90.00
#
_symmetry.space_group_name_H-M   'P 1'
#
loop_
_entity.id
_entity.type
_entity.pdbx_description
1 polymer ?
#
loop_
_entity_poly.entity_id
_entity_poly.type
_entity_poly.pdbx_seq_one_letter_code
_entity_poly.pdbx_strand_id
1 'polypeptide(L)'
;MYLIIVVFSYPSIDPVNFDLIIVGTALSECVIAVAASVVGKTILHLDPNSFYDSHFASLSFHNLTSYLTSPHSLPSAATVVASSNSDDIVVVDLVHQPFYTDAETATYDESVFLSENLRKFNIDLGGPRALFCADKTIDLLMKSGAAQYLEFKGIDESFVYEANAGLVNVLDSRGMIFRDKKLSLEEKNQLIRFFKLVQ
;
A
#
# COMPACT_ATOMS: atom_id res chain seq x y z
N MET A 1 36.81 -2.63 25.53
CA MET A 1 36.28 -2.54 24.17
C MET A 1 35.77 -1.12 23.99
N TYR A 2 36.47 -0.28 23.21
CA TYR A 2 36.07 1.11 23.01
C TYR A 2 35.22 1.20 21.75
N LEU A 3 33.96 1.63 21.89
CA LEU A 3 33.12 2.00 20.75
C LEU A 3 33.52 3.42 20.34
N ILE A 4 34.29 3.56 19.27
CA ILE A 4 34.58 4.86 18.66
C ILE A 4 33.41 5.18 17.73
N ILE A 5 32.53 6.09 18.14
CA ILE A 5 31.47 6.63 17.27
C ILE A 5 32.07 7.80 16.49
N VAL A 6 32.39 7.56 15.22
CA VAL A 6 32.76 8.64 14.29
C VAL A 6 31.47 9.27 13.77
N VAL A 7 31.05 10.37 14.38
CA VAL A 7 29.94 11.17 13.85
C VAL A 7 30.50 12.03 12.72
N PHE A 8 30.22 11.68 11.47
CA PHE A 8 30.46 12.60 10.36
C PHE A 8 29.48 13.77 10.54
N SER A 9 30.00 15.01 10.57
CA SER A 9 29.15 16.20 10.53
C SER A 9 28.31 16.15 9.25
N TYR A 10 27.03 15.83 9.39
CA TYR A 10 26.09 15.95 8.28
C TYR A 10 25.99 17.44 7.91
N PRO A 11 25.91 17.79 6.61
CA PRO A 11 25.70 19.18 6.22
C PRO A 11 24.42 19.70 6.88
N SER A 12 24.51 20.91 7.46
CA SER A 12 23.35 21.59 8.01
C SER A 12 22.33 21.85 6.90
N ILE A 13 21.06 21.55 7.18
CA ILE A 13 19.94 21.83 6.28
C ILE A 13 19.58 23.32 6.43
N ASP A 14 19.38 24.01 5.30
CA ASP A 14 18.82 25.36 5.24
C ASP A 14 17.47 25.26 4.50
N PRO A 15 16.34 25.71 5.08
CA PRO A 15 16.19 26.35 6.39
C PRO A 15 16.33 25.39 7.59
N VAL A 16 16.65 25.95 8.75
CA VAL A 16 16.71 25.22 10.05
C VAL A 16 15.40 25.29 10.84
N ASN A 17 14.53 26.24 10.49
CA ASN A 17 13.22 26.44 11.12
C ASN A 17 12.13 26.17 10.08
N PHE A 18 11.10 25.45 10.50
CA PHE A 18 9.95 25.10 9.67
C PHE A 18 8.65 25.41 10.42
N ASP A 19 7.62 25.83 9.71
CA ASP A 19 6.28 26.04 10.27
C ASP A 19 5.60 24.71 10.68
N LEU A 20 5.94 23.61 9.99
CA LEU A 20 5.37 22.29 10.22
C LEU A 20 6.42 21.20 10.03
N ILE A 21 6.54 20.30 10.99
CA ILE A 21 7.37 19.10 10.89
C ILE A 21 6.44 17.88 10.86
N ILE A 22 6.59 17.04 9.85
CA ILE A 22 5.79 15.83 9.65
C ILE A 22 6.73 14.62 9.70
N VAL A 23 6.34 13.60 10.46
CA VAL A 23 7.08 12.35 10.61
C VAL A 23 6.26 11.21 10.01
N GLY A 24 6.79 10.55 9.00
CA GLY A 24 6.12 9.62 8.09
C GLY A 24 5.85 10.26 6.73
N THR A 25 5.87 9.48 5.65
CA THR A 25 5.53 9.94 4.29
C THR A 25 4.30 9.24 3.72
N ALA A 26 3.44 8.67 4.56
CA ALA A 26 2.22 8.02 4.08
C ALA A 26 1.25 9.04 3.46
N LEU A 27 0.20 8.53 2.80
CA LEU A 27 -0.76 9.37 2.08
C LEU A 27 -1.34 10.51 2.93
N SER A 28 -1.68 10.26 4.20
CA SER A 28 -2.22 11.28 5.11
C SER A 28 -1.25 12.43 5.37
N GLU A 29 0.00 12.10 5.64
CA GLU A 29 1.12 12.99 5.92
C GLU A 29 1.40 13.85 4.69
N CYS A 30 1.42 13.24 3.51
CA CYS A 30 1.56 13.94 2.24
C CYS A 30 0.42 14.93 2.00
N VAL A 31 -0.83 14.52 2.24
CA VAL A 31 -1.99 15.42 2.07
C VAL A 31 -1.91 16.62 3.02
N ILE A 32 -1.51 16.40 4.28
CA ILE A 32 -1.31 17.48 5.25
C ILE A 32 -0.17 18.40 4.82
N ALA A 33 0.95 17.84 4.37
CA ALA A 33 2.09 18.59 3.86
C ALA A 33 1.70 19.50 2.68
N VAL A 34 0.93 18.96 1.73
CA VAL A 34 0.41 19.69 0.57
C VAL A 34 -0.57 20.78 1.00
N ALA A 35 -1.48 20.48 1.91
CA ALA A 35 -2.43 21.47 2.42
C ALA A 35 -1.72 22.65 3.10
N ALA A 36 -0.70 22.37 3.92
CA ALA A 36 0.12 23.39 4.57
C ALA A 36 0.95 24.20 3.55
N SER A 37 1.54 23.54 2.55
CA SER A 37 2.37 24.19 1.53
C SER A 37 1.56 25.15 0.65
N VAL A 38 0.33 24.78 0.31
CA VAL A 38 -0.61 25.62 -0.44
C VAL A 38 -0.95 26.91 0.32
N VAL A 39 -0.94 26.88 1.66
CA VAL A 39 -1.15 28.06 2.52
C VAL A 39 0.16 28.85 2.76
N GLY A 40 1.27 28.45 2.11
CA GLY A 40 2.55 29.16 2.16
C GLY A 40 3.40 28.84 3.39
N LYS A 41 3.13 27.72 4.07
CA LYS A 41 3.93 27.26 5.21
C LYS A 41 5.18 26.51 4.74
N THR A 42 6.27 26.62 5.51
CA THR A 42 7.48 25.82 5.32
C THR A 42 7.34 24.48 6.03
N ILE A 43 7.60 23.38 5.32
CA ILE A 43 7.38 22.02 5.85
C ILE A 43 8.69 21.22 5.80
N LEU A 44 8.99 20.54 6.90
CA LEU A 44 10.01 19.49 6.96
C LEU A 44 9.32 18.13 7.03
N HIS A 45 9.54 17.30 6.03
CA HIS A 45 9.00 15.94 5.95
C HIS A 45 10.13 14.96 6.29
N LEU A 46 9.94 14.14 7.32
CA LEU A 46 10.90 13.15 7.77
C LEU A 46 10.25 11.77 7.66
N ASP A 47 10.97 10.76 7.20
CA ASP A 47 10.49 9.38 7.24
C ASP A 47 11.44 8.53 8.10
N PRO A 48 10.96 7.85 9.15
CA PRO A 48 11.77 6.89 9.87
C PRO A 48 12.05 5.61 9.06
N ASN A 49 11.26 5.32 8.03
CA ASN A 49 11.41 4.12 7.20
C ASN A 49 12.49 4.32 6.14
N SER A 50 13.14 3.22 5.75
CA SER A 50 14.10 3.20 4.63
C SER A 50 13.43 3.18 3.25
N PHE A 51 12.10 3.27 3.21
CA PHE A 51 11.28 3.25 2.01
C PHE A 51 10.24 4.38 2.10
N TYR A 52 9.75 4.83 0.95
CA TYR A 52 8.73 5.86 0.87
C TYR A 52 7.34 5.26 1.12
N ASP A 53 6.47 6.06 1.74
CA ASP A 53 5.14 5.68 2.22
C ASP A 53 5.19 4.68 3.40
N SER A 54 4.02 4.28 3.87
CA SER A 54 3.81 3.28 4.90
C SER A 54 2.98 2.15 4.29
N HIS A 55 1.66 2.23 4.43
CA HIS A 55 0.75 1.18 4.00
C HIS A 55 0.59 1.05 2.48
N PHE A 56 1.00 2.06 1.70
CA PHE A 56 0.99 2.03 0.23
C PHE A 56 2.40 1.93 -0.36
N ALA A 57 3.39 1.50 0.44
CA ALA A 57 4.74 1.34 -0.04
C ALA A 57 4.81 0.25 -1.11
N SER A 58 5.50 0.54 -2.21
CA SER A 58 5.88 -0.44 -3.22
C SER A 58 7.31 -0.91 -2.96
N LEU A 59 7.46 -2.16 -2.52
CA LEU A 59 8.75 -2.71 -2.09
C LEU A 59 9.32 -3.68 -3.12
N SER A 60 10.63 -3.59 -3.34
CA SER A 60 11.36 -4.66 -4.02
C SER A 60 11.32 -5.94 -3.17
N PHE A 61 11.54 -7.11 -3.77
CA PHE A 61 11.50 -8.37 -3.03
C PHE A 61 12.47 -8.41 -1.83
N HIS A 62 13.67 -7.84 -1.99
CA HIS A 62 14.65 -7.72 -0.91
C HIS A 62 14.12 -6.88 0.27
N ASN A 63 13.52 -5.72 -0.04
CA ASN A 63 12.96 -4.84 0.97
C ASN A 63 11.71 -5.45 1.62
N LEU A 64 10.90 -6.17 0.84
CA LEU A 64 9.73 -6.90 1.35
C LEU A 64 10.15 -7.99 2.34
N THR A 65 11.15 -8.80 2.02
CA THR A 65 11.66 -9.84 2.93
C THR A 65 12.18 -9.20 4.24
N SER A 66 12.90 -8.09 4.13
CA SER A 66 13.38 -7.34 5.30
C SER A 66 12.23 -6.75 6.12
N TYR A 67 11.21 -6.23 5.45
CA TYR A 67 10.00 -5.68 6.08
C TYR A 67 9.23 -6.75 6.86
N LEU A 68 9.01 -7.92 6.26
CA LEU A 68 8.26 -9.03 6.87
C LEU A 68 9.00 -9.72 8.02
N THR A 69 10.34 -9.70 8.00
CA THR A 69 11.17 -10.30 9.07
C THR A 69 11.55 -9.31 10.15
N SER A 70 11.35 -8.00 9.93
CA SER A 70 11.60 -6.98 10.93
C SER A 70 10.59 -7.10 12.08
N PRO A 71 11.03 -7.08 13.34
CA PRO A 71 10.13 -7.13 14.50
C PRO A 71 9.30 -5.83 14.70
N HIS A 72 9.39 -4.86 13.79
CA HIS A 72 8.76 -3.54 13.90
C HIS A 72 7.37 -3.42 13.24
N SER A 73 6.65 -4.52 13.05
CA SER A 73 5.32 -4.52 12.43
C SER A 73 4.20 -4.13 13.41
N LEU A 74 4.37 -3.06 14.15
CA LEU A 74 3.30 -2.14 14.51
C LEU A 74 4.01 -0.79 14.73
N PRO A 75 3.56 0.31 14.12
CA PRO A 75 3.73 1.59 14.78
C PRO A 75 3.00 1.42 16.11
N SER A 76 3.76 1.04 17.16
CA SER A 76 3.37 1.39 18.52
C SER A 76 3.04 2.85 18.38
N ALA A 77 1.77 3.21 18.53
CA ALA A 77 1.34 4.59 18.63
C ALA A 77 2.37 5.21 19.56
N ALA A 78 3.31 5.96 18.99
CA ALA A 78 4.37 6.52 19.77
C ALA A 78 3.63 7.66 20.43
N THR A 79 2.98 7.34 21.55
CA THR A 79 2.54 8.29 22.55
C THR A 79 3.82 8.89 23.08
N VAL A 80 4.48 9.69 22.25
CA VAL A 80 5.43 10.66 22.71
C VAL A 80 4.50 11.70 23.33
N VAL A 81 4.17 11.46 24.61
CA VAL A 81 3.83 12.54 25.52
C VAL A 81 5.11 13.38 25.60
N ALA A 82 5.39 14.14 24.55
CA ALA A 82 6.35 15.21 24.61
C ALA A 82 5.64 16.29 25.43
N SER A 83 5.67 16.11 26.75
CA SER A 83 5.67 17.23 27.68
C SER A 83 6.99 18.00 27.48
N SER A 84 7.18 18.56 26.29
CA SER A 84 8.12 19.64 26.09
C SER A 84 7.40 20.90 26.50
N ASN A 85 7.82 21.48 27.63
CA ASN A 85 7.32 22.75 28.21
C ASN A 85 7.63 23.98 27.31
N SER A 86 7.52 23.83 25.99
CA SER A 86 7.69 24.90 25.01
C SER A 86 6.31 25.21 24.46
N ASP A 87 5.72 26.31 24.91
CA ASP A 87 4.38 26.76 24.51
C ASP A 87 4.24 27.01 22.99
N ASP A 88 5.36 26.96 22.24
CA ASP A 88 5.42 27.22 20.80
C ASP A 88 5.19 25.99 19.90
N ILE A 89 5.22 24.75 20.41
CA ILE A 89 5.11 23.53 19.59
C ILE A 89 3.84 22.75 19.93
N VAL A 90 2.96 22.58 18.94
CA VAL A 90 1.78 21.72 19.04
C VAL A 90 2.08 20.38 18.37
N VAL A 91 2.08 19.30 19.14
CA VAL A 91 2.24 17.93 18.64
C VAL A 91 0.86 17.34 18.37
N VAL A 92 0.66 16.80 17.17
CA VAL A 92 -0.57 16.12 16.76
C VAL A 92 -0.23 14.71 16.31
N ASP A 93 -0.75 13.72 17.04
CA ASP A 93 -0.60 12.32 16.67
C ASP A 93 -1.58 11.96 15.54
N LEU A 94 -1.04 11.45 14.43
CA LEU A 94 -1.82 10.89 13.34
C LEU A 94 -2.13 9.42 13.64
N VAL A 95 -3.41 9.11 13.84
CA VAL A 95 -3.86 7.74 14.05
C VAL A 95 -4.06 7.07 12.70
N HIS A 96 -3.18 6.13 12.36
CA HIS A 96 -3.35 5.27 11.20
C HIS A 96 -4.24 4.08 11.54
N GLN A 97 -5.25 3.83 10.70
CA GLN A 97 -6.02 2.60 10.80
C GLN A 97 -5.27 1.49 10.07
N PRO A 98 -5.03 0.32 10.71
CA PRO A 98 -4.39 -0.79 10.03
C PRO A 98 -5.29 -1.29 8.89
N PHE A 99 -4.71 -1.49 7.70
CA PHE A 99 -5.42 -2.01 6.52
C PHE A 99 -5.70 -3.50 6.61
N TYR A 100 -4.88 -4.24 7.34
CA TYR A 100 -4.97 -5.69 7.52
C TYR A 100 -5.11 -6.00 9.00
N THR A 101 -6.00 -6.93 9.33
CA THR A 101 -6.13 -7.44 10.71
C THR A 101 -5.05 -8.46 11.03
N ASP A 102 -4.64 -9.24 10.02
CA ASP A 102 -3.65 -10.29 10.13
C ASP A 102 -2.98 -10.51 8.76
N ALA A 103 -1.71 -10.94 8.77
CA ALA A 103 -0.94 -11.20 7.57
C ALA A 103 0.01 -12.38 7.80
N GLU A 104 -0.21 -13.47 7.09
CA GLU A 104 0.67 -14.63 7.07
C GLU A 104 1.49 -14.66 5.78
N THR A 105 2.76 -15.01 5.89
CA THR A 105 3.64 -15.15 4.73
C THR A 105 4.28 -16.52 4.72
N ALA A 106 4.10 -17.24 3.61
CA ALA A 106 4.78 -18.49 3.34
C ALA A 106 5.72 -18.33 2.15
N THR A 107 6.99 -18.67 2.34
CA THR A 107 7.97 -18.72 1.25
C THR A 107 8.14 -20.17 0.81
N TYR A 108 7.85 -20.45 -0.45
CA TYR A 108 8.16 -21.74 -1.08
C TYR A 108 9.55 -21.65 -1.73
N ASP A 109 10.28 -22.77 -1.78
CA ASP A 109 11.67 -22.84 -2.28
C ASP A 109 11.75 -22.48 -3.77
N GLU A 110 11.85 -21.18 -4.03
CA GLU A 110 11.98 -20.58 -5.36
C GLU A 110 13.24 -19.70 -5.45
N SER A 111 14.31 -20.12 -4.78
CA SER A 111 15.57 -19.38 -4.72
C SER A 111 16.07 -18.94 -6.11
N VAL A 112 15.92 -19.79 -7.13
CA VAL A 112 16.30 -19.49 -8.52
C VAL A 112 15.39 -18.43 -9.14
N PHE A 113 14.06 -18.64 -9.14
CA PHE A 113 13.10 -17.69 -9.73
C PHE A 113 13.22 -16.32 -9.06
N LEU A 114 13.33 -16.29 -7.74
CA LEU A 114 13.52 -15.06 -7.01
C LEU A 114 14.81 -14.38 -7.46
N SER A 115 15.96 -15.08 -7.43
CA SER A 115 17.26 -14.52 -7.83
C SER A 115 17.27 -13.88 -9.23
N GLU A 116 16.56 -14.46 -10.19
CA GLU A 116 16.47 -13.96 -11.56
C GLU A 116 15.50 -12.77 -11.72
N ASN A 117 14.54 -12.63 -10.81
CA ASN A 117 13.45 -11.65 -10.94
C ASN A 117 13.41 -10.60 -9.82
N LEU A 118 14.33 -10.63 -8.85
CA LEU A 118 14.40 -9.73 -7.67
C LEU A 118 14.25 -8.22 -8.00
N ARG A 119 14.69 -7.81 -9.18
CA ARG A 119 14.72 -6.40 -9.63
C ARG A 119 13.69 -6.08 -10.71
N LYS A 120 12.91 -7.07 -11.16
CA LYS A 120 11.95 -6.89 -12.26
C LYS A 120 10.59 -6.38 -11.79
N PHE A 121 10.26 -6.59 -10.52
CA PHE A 121 8.97 -6.21 -9.96
C PHE A 121 9.14 -5.57 -8.59
N ASN A 122 8.20 -4.68 -8.27
CA ASN A 122 7.92 -4.24 -6.91
C ASN A 122 6.55 -4.80 -6.51
N ILE A 123 6.38 -5.05 -5.22
CA ILE A 123 5.14 -5.53 -4.62
C ILE A 123 4.53 -4.35 -3.86
N ASP A 124 3.31 -3.99 -4.24
CA ASP A 124 2.54 -2.97 -3.53
C ASP A 124 1.97 -3.57 -2.24
N LEU A 125 2.38 -3.04 -1.09
CA LEU A 125 1.85 -3.43 0.22
C LEU A 125 0.38 -3.03 0.38
N GLY A 126 -0.10 -2.08 -0.42
CA GLY A 126 -1.50 -1.68 -0.47
C GLY A 126 -2.45 -2.79 -0.93
N GLY A 127 -1.93 -3.94 -1.37
CA GLY A 127 -2.68 -5.14 -1.70
C GLY A 127 -3.43 -5.05 -3.03
N PRO A 128 -3.99 -6.16 -3.53
CA PRO A 128 -4.84 -6.11 -4.72
C PRO A 128 -6.09 -5.29 -4.41
N ARG A 129 -6.28 -4.17 -5.11
CA ARG A 129 -7.46 -3.30 -4.97
C ARG A 129 -8.37 -3.48 -6.17
N ALA A 130 -9.63 -3.82 -5.90
CA ALA A 130 -10.68 -3.78 -6.90
C ALA A 130 -11.25 -2.35 -6.99
N LEU A 131 -11.30 -1.82 -8.20
CA LEU A 131 -11.98 -0.57 -8.52
C LEU A 131 -13.11 -0.88 -9.49
N PHE A 132 -14.28 -0.31 -9.24
CA PHE A 132 -15.35 -0.35 -10.23
C PHE A 132 -15.02 0.59 -11.39
N CYS A 133 -15.15 0.09 -12.63
CA CYS A 133 -14.77 0.82 -13.84
C CYS A 133 -15.54 2.13 -14.07
N ALA A 134 -16.68 2.32 -13.41
CA ALA A 134 -17.56 3.48 -13.58
C ALA A 134 -18.11 4.00 -12.24
N ASP A 135 -17.27 4.06 -11.21
CA ASP A 135 -17.62 4.64 -9.90
C ASP A 135 -16.92 5.99 -9.67
N LYS A 136 -17.35 6.73 -8.65
CA LYS A 136 -16.86 8.07 -8.27
C LYS A 136 -15.35 8.13 -8.07
N THR A 137 -14.71 7.00 -7.73
CA THR A 137 -13.26 6.90 -7.65
C THR A 137 -12.59 7.14 -9.01
N ILE A 138 -13.19 6.67 -10.10
CA ILE A 138 -12.72 6.94 -11.46
C ILE A 138 -12.89 8.42 -11.80
N ASP A 139 -14.02 9.03 -11.44
CA ASP A 139 -14.22 10.49 -11.61
C ASP A 139 -13.15 11.29 -10.85
N LEU A 140 -12.80 10.87 -9.64
CA LEU A 140 -11.76 11.50 -8.82
C LEU A 140 -10.37 11.33 -9.44
N LEU A 141 -10.06 10.14 -9.97
CA LEU A 141 -8.81 9.85 -10.67
C LEU A 141 -8.63 10.76 -11.90
N MET A 142 -9.72 10.99 -12.65
CA MET A 142 -9.73 11.90 -13.79
C MET A 142 -9.56 13.36 -13.36
N LYS A 143 -10.29 13.81 -12.33
CA LYS A 143 -10.26 15.20 -11.85
C LYS A 143 -8.93 15.59 -11.20
N SER A 144 -8.26 14.65 -10.52
CA SER A 144 -6.96 14.87 -9.88
C SER A 144 -5.79 14.87 -10.88
N GLY A 145 -6.01 14.44 -12.13
CA GLY A 145 -4.94 14.24 -13.11
C GLY A 145 -4.11 12.98 -12.89
N ALA A 146 -4.37 12.21 -11.84
CA ALA A 146 -3.66 10.97 -11.52
C ALA A 146 -3.78 9.91 -12.63
N ALA A 147 -4.88 9.94 -13.41
CA ALA A 147 -5.07 9.09 -14.58
C ALA A 147 -4.00 9.27 -15.68
N GLN A 148 -3.23 10.36 -15.67
CA GLN A 148 -2.12 10.57 -16.61
C GLN A 148 -0.87 9.75 -16.26
N TYR A 149 -0.81 9.21 -15.04
CA TYR A 149 0.33 8.47 -14.51
C TYR A 149 0.03 6.97 -14.34
N LEU A 150 -1.15 6.51 -14.75
CA LEU A 150 -1.60 5.12 -14.59
C LEU A 150 -2.10 4.57 -15.92
N GLU A 151 -1.66 3.37 -16.27
CA GLU A 151 -2.21 2.59 -17.36
C GLU A 151 -2.84 1.31 -16.81
N PHE A 152 -3.97 0.89 -17.40
CA PHE A 152 -4.62 -0.36 -17.06
C PHE A 152 -4.24 -1.45 -18.05
N LYS A 153 -3.71 -2.57 -17.53
CA LYS A 153 -3.52 -3.78 -18.31
C LYS A 153 -4.76 -4.65 -18.20
N GLY A 154 -5.31 -5.06 -19.34
CA GLY A 154 -6.40 -6.03 -19.38
C GLY A 154 -5.99 -7.35 -18.73
N ILE A 155 -6.90 -7.95 -17.97
CA ILE A 155 -6.72 -9.28 -17.39
C ILE A 155 -7.23 -10.28 -18.43
N ASP A 156 -6.34 -11.16 -18.91
CA ASP A 156 -6.68 -12.15 -19.93
C ASP A 156 -7.51 -13.30 -19.34
N GLU A 157 -7.14 -13.78 -18.16
CA GLU A 157 -7.78 -14.92 -17.48
C GLU A 157 -7.79 -14.70 -15.97
N SER A 158 -8.84 -15.18 -15.30
CA SER A 158 -8.99 -15.14 -13.84
C SER A 158 -9.15 -16.55 -13.31
N PHE A 159 -8.53 -16.87 -12.16
CA PHE A 159 -8.53 -18.21 -11.59
C PHE A 159 -8.94 -18.21 -10.12
N VAL A 160 -9.59 -19.29 -9.69
CA VAL A 160 -9.84 -19.65 -8.29
C VAL A 160 -9.00 -20.86 -7.95
N TYR A 161 -8.37 -20.84 -6.78
CA TYR A 161 -7.70 -22.03 -6.25
C TYR A 161 -8.70 -22.91 -5.49
N GLU A 162 -8.94 -24.12 -5.99
CA GLU A 162 -9.69 -25.18 -5.32
C GLU A 162 -8.71 -26.19 -4.74
N ALA A 163 -8.76 -26.46 -3.42
CA ALA A 163 -7.81 -27.38 -2.76
C ALA A 163 -7.69 -28.78 -3.42
N ASN A 164 -8.78 -29.28 -4.02
CA ASN A 164 -8.82 -30.59 -4.67
C ASN A 164 -8.54 -30.54 -6.19
N ALA A 165 -8.70 -29.39 -6.84
CA ALA A 165 -8.64 -29.27 -8.30
C ALA A 165 -7.51 -28.33 -8.80
N GLY A 166 -6.80 -27.68 -7.89
CA GLY A 166 -5.79 -26.68 -8.22
C GLY A 166 -6.42 -25.38 -8.72
N LEU A 167 -5.75 -24.71 -9.66
CA LEU A 167 -6.24 -23.49 -10.28
C LEU A 167 -7.34 -23.81 -11.31
N VAL A 168 -8.52 -23.26 -11.10
CA VAL A 168 -9.70 -23.39 -11.97
C VAL A 168 -10.07 -22.02 -12.50
N ASN A 169 -10.39 -21.92 -13.79
CA ASN A 169 -10.79 -20.64 -14.39
C ASN A 169 -12.13 -20.15 -13.80
N VAL A 170 -12.21 -18.86 -13.48
CA VAL A 170 -13.42 -18.20 -12.99
C VAL A 170 -14.48 -18.23 -14.09
N LEU A 171 -15.72 -18.58 -13.73
CA LEU A 171 -16.85 -18.55 -14.66
C LEU A 171 -17.28 -17.10 -14.94
N ASP A 172 -16.56 -16.46 -15.86
CA ASP A 172 -16.64 -15.03 -16.18
C ASP A 172 -17.68 -14.67 -17.26
N SER A 173 -18.23 -15.66 -17.96
CA SER A 173 -19.12 -15.44 -19.09
C SER A 173 -20.37 -16.30 -19.04
N ARG A 174 -21.47 -15.76 -19.55
CA ARG A 174 -22.77 -16.46 -19.63
C ARG A 174 -22.64 -17.84 -20.31
N GLY A 175 -21.80 -17.94 -21.34
CA GLY A 175 -21.56 -19.21 -22.05
C GLY A 175 -20.84 -20.25 -21.20
N MET A 176 -19.85 -19.83 -20.41
CA MET A 176 -19.11 -20.70 -19.48
C MET A 176 -20.01 -21.20 -18.35
N ILE A 177 -20.78 -20.30 -17.71
CA ILE A 177 -21.73 -20.65 -16.64
C ILE A 177 -22.75 -21.70 -17.12
N PHE A 178 -23.24 -21.54 -18.35
CA PHE A 178 -24.20 -22.49 -18.91
C PHE A 178 -23.57 -23.87 -19.15
N ARG A 179 -22.34 -23.91 -19.68
CA ARG A 179 -21.59 -25.15 -19.97
C ARG A 179 -21.07 -25.85 -18.72
N ASP A 180 -20.85 -25.12 -17.64
CA ASP A 180 -20.31 -25.68 -16.41
C ASP A 180 -21.27 -26.72 -15.82
N LYS A 181 -20.74 -27.88 -15.44
CA LYS A 181 -21.53 -28.98 -14.86
C LYS A 181 -21.37 -29.09 -13.34
N LYS A 182 -20.49 -28.29 -12.75
CA LYS A 182 -20.24 -28.29 -11.30
C LYS A 182 -21.31 -27.47 -10.57
N LEU A 183 -21.76 -26.36 -11.16
CA LEU A 183 -22.78 -25.48 -10.57
C LEU A 183 -24.21 -26.04 -10.69
N SER A 184 -24.93 -25.95 -9.58
CA SER A 184 -26.38 -26.14 -9.52
C SER A 184 -27.13 -25.06 -10.31
N LEU A 185 -28.40 -25.33 -10.64
CA LEU A 185 -29.25 -24.36 -11.35
C LEU A 185 -29.47 -23.07 -10.52
N GLU A 186 -29.53 -23.19 -9.19
CA GLU A 186 -29.69 -22.04 -8.31
C GLU A 186 -28.46 -21.15 -8.32
N GLU A 187 -27.26 -21.72 -8.19
CA GLU A 187 -25.98 -20.99 -8.26
C GLU A 187 -25.81 -20.31 -9.62
N LYS A 188 -26.13 -21.00 -10.72
CA LYS A 188 -26.13 -20.39 -12.05
C LYS A 188 -27.08 -19.19 -12.14
N ASN A 189 -28.28 -19.30 -11.57
CA ASN A 189 -29.24 -18.19 -11.56
C ASN A 189 -28.77 -17.02 -10.69
N GLN A 190 -28.15 -17.29 -9.54
CA GLN A 190 -27.55 -16.27 -8.68
C GLN A 190 -26.41 -15.54 -9.41
N LEU A 191 -25.52 -16.28 -10.05
CA LEU A 191 -24.39 -15.72 -10.79
C LEU A 191 -24.84 -14.89 -12.00
N ILE A 192 -25.88 -15.34 -12.73
CA ILE A 192 -26.49 -14.54 -13.80
C ILE A 192 -27.09 -13.24 -13.27
N ARG A 193 -27.75 -13.26 -12.10
CA ARG A 193 -28.28 -12.06 -11.45
C ARG A 193 -27.17 -11.12 -11.01
N PHE A 194 -26.07 -11.66 -10.48
CA PHE A 194 -24.89 -10.90 -10.13
C PHE A 194 -24.30 -10.19 -11.35
N PHE A 195 -24.08 -10.90 -12.47
CA PHE A 195 -23.58 -10.28 -13.70
C PHE A 195 -24.50 -9.18 -14.24
N LYS A 196 -25.82 -9.34 -14.13
CA LYS A 196 -26.78 -8.28 -14.48
C LYS A 196 -26.75 -7.07 -13.54
N LEU A 197 -26.29 -7.25 -12.30
CA LEU A 197 -26.17 -6.17 -11.32
C LEU A 197 -24.91 -5.33 -11.55
N VAL A 198 -23.82 -5.98 -11.98
CA VAL A 198 -22.51 -5.31 -12.14
C VAL A 198 -22.22 -4.81 -13.56
N GLN A 199 -23.00 -5.20 -14.56
CA GLN A 199 -22.98 -4.65 -15.93
C GLN A 199 -23.92 -3.46 -16.06
#